data_AF-A0A314Z2Q2-F1
#
_entry.id   AF-A0A314Z2Q2-F1
#
_cell.length_a   1.000
_cell.length_b   1.000
_cell.length_c   1.000
_cell.angle_alpha   90.00
_cell.angle_beta   90.00
_cell.angle_gamma   90.00
#
_symmetry.space_group_name_H-M   'P 1'
#
loop_
_entity.id
_entity.type
_entity.pdbx_description
1 polymer ?
#
loop_
_entity_poly.entity_id
_entity_poly.type
_entity_poly.pdbx_seq_one_letter_code
_entity_poly.pdbx_strand_id
1 'polypeptide(L)'
;MMSAGGDIKAYRKSLWYEHTGRAEELFKQPESLECVQTVRLIGDQMWKTYSGEEVVDMEGVHLVTYPMNVTEEGHVEDLAEVVVVFFQILSQW
;
A
#
# COMPACT_ATOMS: atom_id res chain seq x y z
N MET A 1 -32.80 3.46 -10.39
CA MET A 1 -32.49 3.90 -9.01
C MET A 1 -31.33 3.04 -8.51
N MET A 2 -30.12 3.58 -8.50
CA MET A 2 -28.96 2.91 -7.91
C MET A 2 -29.10 3.02 -6.39
N SER A 3 -28.99 1.92 -5.67
CA SER A 3 -29.12 1.93 -4.21
C SER A 3 -27.87 2.59 -3.61
N ALA A 4 -28.04 3.39 -2.55
CA ALA A 4 -26.94 4.12 -1.90
C ALA A 4 -25.78 3.23 -1.42
N GLY A 5 -26.00 1.93 -1.23
CA GLY A 5 -24.95 0.96 -0.90
C GLY A 5 -24.13 0.48 -2.10
N GLY A 6 -24.64 0.62 -3.33
CA GLY A 6 -23.95 0.24 -4.55
C GLY A 6 -22.84 1.24 -4.92
N ASP A 7 -23.12 2.54 -4.77
CA ASP A 7 -22.22 3.62 -5.21
C ASP A 7 -20.98 3.71 -4.33
N ILE A 8 -21.13 3.61 -3.01
CA ILE A 8 -19.98 3.60 -2.08
C ILE A 8 -19.09 2.38 -2.35
N LYS A 9 -19.68 1.21 -2.59
CA LYS A 9 -18.92 -0.02 -2.89
C LYS A 9 -18.21 0.09 -4.24
N ALA A 10 -18.85 0.69 -5.24
CA ALA A 10 -18.23 0.94 -6.54
C ALA A 10 -17.07 1.94 -6.41
N TYR A 11 -17.28 3.04 -5.69
CA TYR A 11 -16.26 4.05 -5.45
C TYR A 11 -15.06 3.48 -4.69
N ARG A 12 -15.29 2.72 -3.62
CA ARG A 12 -14.24 1.99 -2.89
C ARG A 12 -13.41 1.16 -3.86
N LYS A 13 -14.05 0.29 -4.66
CA LYS A 13 -13.34 -0.55 -5.63
C LYS A 13 -12.54 0.26 -6.67
N SER A 14 -13.05 1.40 -7.10
CA SER A 14 -12.34 2.29 -8.01
C SER A 14 -11.03 2.79 -7.39
N LEU A 15 -11.06 3.23 -6.12
CA LEU A 15 -9.86 3.66 -5.40
C LEU A 15 -8.87 2.49 -5.20
N TRP A 16 -9.38 1.30 -4.87
CA TRP A 16 -8.52 0.11 -4.78
C TRP A 16 -7.81 -0.18 -6.10
N TYR A 17 -8.51 -0.06 -7.23
CA TYR A 17 -7.92 -0.26 -8.55
C TYR A 17 -6.86 0.79 -8.85
N GLU A 18 -7.14 2.07 -8.57
CA GLU A 18 -6.16 3.16 -8.74
C GLU A 18 -4.89 2.96 -7.92
N HIS A 19 -5.01 2.53 -6.65
CA HIS A 19 -3.85 2.37 -5.77
C HIS A 19 -3.10 1.06 -5.99
N THR A 20 -3.79 -0.04 -6.32
CA THR A 20 -3.16 -1.36 -6.44
C THR A 20 -2.85 -1.76 -7.87
N GLY A 21 -3.37 -1.05 -8.87
CA GLY A 21 -3.35 -1.46 -10.27
C GLY A 21 -4.16 -2.73 -10.57
N ARG A 22 -4.88 -3.27 -9.57
CA ARG A 22 -5.51 -4.60 -9.65
C ARG A 22 -7.01 -4.56 -9.39
N ALA A 23 -7.73 -5.44 -10.08
CA ALA A 23 -9.16 -5.65 -9.89
C ALA A 23 -9.42 -7.07 -9.38
N GLU A 24 -9.04 -7.34 -8.14
CA GLU A 24 -9.19 -8.67 -7.52
C GLU A 24 -10.57 -8.84 -6.84
N GLU A 25 -11.10 -10.07 -6.86
CA GLU A 25 -12.34 -10.42 -6.15
C GLU A 25 -12.22 -10.23 -4.63
N LEU A 26 -11.01 -10.41 -4.09
CA LEU A 26 -10.69 -10.23 -2.67
C LEU A 26 -11.03 -8.82 -2.17
N PHE A 27 -10.89 -7.79 -3.00
CA PHE A 27 -11.24 -6.40 -2.63
C PHE A 27 -12.75 -6.17 -2.44
N LYS A 28 -13.59 -7.17 -2.78
CA LYS A 28 -15.02 -7.14 -2.44
C LYS A 28 -15.25 -7.40 -0.95
N GLN A 29 -14.32 -8.08 -0.26
CA GLN A 29 -14.35 -8.44 1.16
C GLN A 29 -13.08 -7.94 1.87
N PRO A 30 -12.92 -6.61 2.05
CA PRO A 30 -11.71 -6.01 2.64
C PRO A 30 -11.46 -6.43 4.10
N GLU A 31 -12.49 -6.90 4.80
CA GLU A 31 -12.41 -7.42 6.15
C GLU A 31 -11.80 -8.83 6.23
N SER A 32 -11.68 -9.53 5.10
CA SER A 32 -11.09 -10.86 5.08
C SER A 32 -9.58 -10.79 5.32
N LEU A 33 -9.06 -11.75 6.10
CA LEU A 33 -7.64 -11.84 6.38
C LEU A 33 -6.81 -11.95 5.09
N GLU A 34 -7.31 -12.70 4.12
CA GLU A 34 -6.69 -12.89 2.81
C GLU A 34 -6.56 -11.56 2.04
N CYS A 35 -7.61 -10.72 2.05
CA CYS A 35 -7.55 -9.40 1.46
C CYS A 35 -6.48 -8.54 2.15
N VAL A 36 -6.49 -8.47 3.48
CA VAL A 36 -5.51 -7.65 4.22
C VAL A 36 -4.07 -8.12 3.99
N GLN A 37 -3.83 -9.43 3.97
CA GLN A 37 -2.51 -10.00 3.68
C GLN A 37 -2.05 -9.69 2.25
N THR A 38 -2.95 -9.78 1.27
CA THR A 38 -2.64 -9.47 -0.13
C THR A 38 -2.25 -8.00 -0.30
N VAL A 39 -3.02 -7.10 0.33
CA VAL A 39 -2.78 -5.66 0.29
C VAL A 39 -1.45 -5.29 0.94
N ARG A 40 -1.15 -5.91 2.09
CA ARG A 40 0.15 -5.75 2.76
C ARG A 40 1.30 -6.22 1.86
N LEU A 41 1.16 -7.37 1.21
CA LEU A 41 2.18 -7.89 0.30
C LEU A 41 2.45 -6.94 -0.88
N ILE A 42 1.40 -6.37 -1.48
CA ILE A 42 1.53 -5.36 -2.54
C ILE A 42 2.31 -4.15 -1.98
N GLY A 43 1.91 -3.62 -0.82
CA GLY A 43 2.57 -2.49 -0.19
C GLY A 43 4.05 -2.74 0.11
N ASP A 44 4.40 -3.94 0.57
CA ASP A 44 5.78 -4.32 0.93
C ASP A 44 6.66 -4.49 -0.33
N GLN A 45 6.10 -5.05 -1.41
CA GLN A 45 6.80 -5.16 -2.71
C GLN A 45 7.04 -3.78 -3.32
N MET A 46 6.03 -2.91 -3.24
CA MET A 46 6.10 -1.56 -3.75
C MET A 46 7.03 -0.68 -2.91
N TRP A 47 7.07 -0.86 -1.58
CA TRP A 47 8.04 -0.18 -0.72
C TRP A 47 9.46 -0.49 -1.17
N LYS A 48 9.81 -1.77 -1.37
CA LYS A 48 11.16 -2.16 -1.85
C LYS A 48 11.53 -1.52 -3.18
N THR A 49 10.55 -1.37 -4.08
CA THR A 49 10.76 -0.74 -5.39
C THR A 49 10.95 0.77 -5.22
N TYR A 50 10.10 1.41 -4.41
CA TYR A 50 10.13 2.84 -4.15
C TYR A 50 11.36 3.30 -3.36
N SER A 51 11.81 2.50 -2.39
CA SER A 51 13.00 2.75 -1.58
C SER A 51 14.30 2.31 -2.25
N GLY A 52 14.23 1.72 -3.45
CA GLY A 52 15.39 1.30 -4.22
C GLY A 52 16.24 2.47 -4.71
N GLU A 53 17.49 2.19 -5.07
CA GLU A 53 18.40 3.21 -5.61
C GLU A 53 18.01 3.64 -7.04
N GLU A 54 17.40 2.74 -7.80
CA GLU A 54 16.98 2.98 -9.19
C GLU A 54 15.57 3.57 -9.24
N VAL A 55 15.38 4.58 -10.09
CA VAL A 55 14.06 5.12 -10.38
C VAL A 55 13.37 4.20 -11.38
N VAL A 56 12.36 3.48 -10.91
CA VAL A 56 11.57 2.53 -11.70
C VAL A 56 10.10 2.99 -11.74
N ASP A 57 9.44 2.80 -12.88
CA ASP A 57 7.99 2.99 -12.99
C ASP A 57 7.28 1.89 -12.20
N MET A 58 6.42 2.26 -11.26
CA MET A 58 5.64 1.33 -10.44
C MET A 58 4.39 0.79 -11.17
N GLU A 59 4.29 1.00 -12.49
CA GLU A 59 3.27 0.45 -13.39
C GLU A 59 1.83 0.80 -12.97
N GLY A 60 1.66 2.02 -12.43
CA GLY A 60 0.36 2.50 -11.94
C GLY A 60 -0.05 1.95 -10.57
N VAL A 61 0.86 1.28 -9.85
CA VAL A 61 0.67 0.91 -8.44
C VAL A 61 1.21 2.03 -7.55
N HIS A 62 0.35 2.57 -6.70
CA HIS A 62 0.67 3.68 -5.80
C HIS A 62 0.56 3.32 -4.32
N LEU A 63 0.08 2.11 -4.01
CA LEU A 63 0.02 1.59 -2.66
C LEU A 63 1.42 1.21 -2.19
N VAL A 64 1.85 1.80 -1.07
CA VAL A 64 3.13 1.52 -0.44
C VAL A 64 2.92 1.31 1.06
N THR A 65 3.59 0.33 1.65
CA THR A 65 3.53 0.12 3.11
C THR A 65 4.15 1.32 3.82
N TYR A 66 3.48 1.78 4.88
CA TYR A 66 4.05 2.86 5.68
C TYR A 66 5.36 2.40 6.32
N PRO A 67 6.43 3.21 6.25
CA PRO A 67 7.79 2.86 6.68
C PRO A 67 7.99 2.68 8.20
N MET A 68 7.26 1.77 8.83
CA MET A 68 7.39 1.41 10.23
C MET A 68 7.16 -0.08 10.43
N ASN A 69 7.81 -0.63 11.45
CA ASN A 69 7.59 -1.97 11.95
C ASN A 69 6.86 -1.92 13.30
N VAL A 70 5.99 -2.89 13.54
CA VAL A 70 5.35 -3.09 14.84
C VAL A 70 5.75 -4.47 15.35
N THR A 71 6.40 -4.53 16.50
CA THR A 71 6.86 -5.79 17.11
C THR A 71 5.69 -6.60 17.68
N GLU A 72 5.92 -7.86 18.03
CA GLU A 72 4.89 -8.70 18.67
C GLU A 72 4.43 -8.12 20.02
N GLU A 73 5.31 -7.39 20.70
CA GLU A 73 5.03 -6.67 21.96
C GLU A 73 4.32 -5.33 21.74
N GLY A 74 4.12 -4.90 20.48
CA GLY A 74 3.44 -3.66 20.12
C GLY A 74 4.34 -2.41 20.14
N HIS A 75 5.66 -2.58 20.15
CA HIS A 75 6.58 -1.45 20.00
C HIS A 75 6.65 -0.99 18.54
N VAL A 76 6.72 0.32 18.33
CA VAL A 76 6.90 0.92 17.01
C VAL A 76 8.39 1.15 16.80
N GLU A 77 8.90 0.58 15.72
CA GLU A 77 10.29 0.72 15.30
C GLU A 77 10.33 1.28 13.88
N ASP A 78 11.33 2.09 13.57
CA ASP A 78 11.57 2.49 12.18
C ASP A 78 11.99 1.25 11.38
N LEU A 79 11.46 1.09 10.15
CA LEU A 79 12.05 0.10 9.25
C LEU A 79 13.52 0.52 9.04
N ALA A 80 14.48 -0.39 9.23
CA ALA A 80 15.91 -0.07 9.13
C ALA A 80 16.32 0.59 7.78
N GLU A 81 15.52 0.38 6.72
CA GLU A 81 15.70 0.98 5.39
C GLU A 81 15.19 2.44 5.29
N VAL A 82 14.38 2.89 6.25
CA VAL A 82 13.70 4.19 6.25
C VAL A 82 14.64 5.30 6.65
N VAL A 83 15.61 5.02 7.51
CA VAL A 83 16.67 5.97 7.86
C VAL A 83 17.43 6.38 6.60
N VAL A 84 17.53 5.50 5.59
CA VAL A 84 18.18 5.85 4.32
C VAL A 84 17.26 6.71 3.44
N VAL A 85 15.98 6.36 3.35
CA VAL A 85 14.99 7.08 2.52
C VAL A 85 14.64 8.46 3.07
N PHE A 86 14.54 8.63 4.39
CA PHE A 86 14.24 9.95 4.99
C PHE A 86 15.35 10.96 4.71
N PHE A 87 16.62 10.52 4.78
CA PHE A 87 17.77 11.33 4.40
C PHE A 87 17.82 11.59 2.89
N GLN A 88 17.41 10.64 2.05
CA GLN A 88 17.32 10.82 0.59
C GLN A 88 16.19 11.79 0.18
N ILE A 89 15.04 11.74 0.84
CA ILE A 89 13.93 12.66 0.58
C ILE A 89 14.31 14.06 1.04
N LEU A 90 14.90 14.20 2.24
CA LEU A 90 15.33 15.51 2.74
C LEU A 90 16.56 16.07 2.00
N SER A 91 17.39 15.25 1.35
CA SER A 91 18.50 15.73 0.52
C SER A 91 18.05 16.26 -0.85
N GLN A 92 16.79 16.04 -1.22
CA GLN A 92 16.16 16.61 -2.41
C GLN A 92 15.26 17.83 -2.11
N TRP A 93 15.33 18.40 -0.90
CA TRP A 93 14.71 19.67 -0.51
C TRP A 93 15.74 20.73 -0.09
#